data_AF-A0A2U2AGP6-F1
#
_entry.id   AF-A0A2U2AGP6-F1
#
_cell.length_a   1.000
_cell.length_b   1.000
_cell.length_c   1.000
_cell.angle_alpha   90.00
_cell.angle_beta   90.00
_cell.angle_gamma   90.00
#
_symmetry.space_group_name_H-M   'P 1'
#
loop_
_entity.id
_entity.type
_entity.pdbx_description
1 polymer ?
#
loop_
_entity_poly.entity_id
_entity_poly.type
_entity_poly.pdbx_seq_one_letter_code
_entity_poly.pdbx_strand_id
1 'polypeptide(L)'
;MKRLLLLTTFAFALSACATHLPTQPAANAPYIEALQEIKALSPDQYLKLPNESIYIGEIIEGQANGFGKIITPDGSIYQGAIKNGQPNGFGKSTMSSGEIYEGEHRNGIFDGRGRLTLSDGSTFIGTFKNHKVDRGEMIFPDGQRASKR
;
A
#
# COMPACT_ATOMS: atom_id res chain seq x y z
N MET A 1 56.20 -48.10 -27.02
CA MET A 1 56.98 -46.83 -27.07
C MET A 1 56.36 -45.92 -28.13
N LYS A 2 56.06 -44.66 -27.74
CA LYS A 2 55.77 -43.45 -28.55
C LYS A 2 54.37 -43.19 -29.17
N ARG A 3 53.91 -41.94 -28.89
CA ARG A 3 52.89 -41.04 -29.51
C ARG A 3 51.48 -41.11 -28.91
N LEU A 4 50.93 -40.15 -28.14
CA LEU A 4 50.91 -38.67 -28.05
C LEU A 4 49.72 -38.00 -28.81
N LEU A 5 48.88 -37.29 -28.01
CA LEU A 5 47.86 -36.24 -28.31
C LEU A 5 46.56 -36.69 -29.03
N LEU A 6 45.34 -36.21 -28.70
CA LEU A 6 44.90 -34.83 -28.42
C LEU A 6 43.73 -34.71 -27.42
N LEU A 7 43.67 -33.52 -26.83
CA LEU A 7 42.61 -32.91 -26.02
C LEU A 7 41.22 -32.94 -26.68
N THR A 8 40.18 -33.11 -25.87
CA THR A 8 38.89 -32.42 -26.05
C THR A 8 38.39 -31.92 -24.70
N THR A 9 38.85 -30.74 -24.30
CA THR A 9 38.21 -29.95 -23.24
C THR A 9 36.87 -29.45 -23.76
N PHE A 10 35.78 -30.01 -23.23
CA PHE A 10 34.44 -29.50 -23.48
C PHE A 10 34.31 -28.11 -22.85
N ALA A 11 34.23 -27.10 -23.71
CA ALA A 11 33.70 -25.80 -23.34
C ALA A 11 32.19 -25.95 -23.12
N PHE A 12 31.73 -25.70 -21.90
CA PHE A 12 30.35 -25.28 -21.68
C PHE A 12 30.34 -23.83 -21.21
N ALA A 13 29.82 -23.02 -22.11
CA ALA A 13 29.65 -21.60 -22.04
C ALA A 13 28.38 -21.25 -21.24
N LEU A 14 28.44 -20.08 -20.59
CA LEU A 14 27.35 -19.25 -20.05
C LEU A 14 26.39 -19.87 -19.03
N SER A 15 26.26 -19.23 -17.87
CA SER A 15 25.01 -18.52 -17.60
C SER A 15 25.18 -17.52 -16.46
N ALA A 16 24.44 -16.43 -16.58
CA ALA A 16 24.54 -15.18 -15.86
C ALA A 16 24.63 -15.32 -14.33
N CYS A 17 25.55 -14.56 -13.72
CA CYS A 17 25.26 -13.96 -12.41
C CYS A 17 24.02 -13.07 -12.61
N ALA A 18 22.84 -13.64 -12.39
CA ALA A 18 21.63 -12.86 -12.21
C ALA A 18 21.85 -12.04 -10.94
N THR A 19 22.28 -10.79 -11.12
CA THR A 19 22.09 -9.76 -10.12
C THR A 19 20.59 -9.71 -9.88
N HIS A 20 20.13 -10.23 -8.74
CA HIS A 20 18.76 -10.07 -8.35
C HIS A 20 18.55 -8.57 -8.09
N LEU A 21 18.02 -7.83 -9.07
CA LEU A 21 17.35 -6.59 -8.71
C LEU A 21 16.26 -6.98 -7.71
N PRO A 22 16.09 -6.27 -6.57
CA PRO A 22 14.91 -6.48 -5.75
C PRO A 22 13.72 -6.22 -6.66
N THR A 23 12.99 -7.27 -7.03
CA THR A 23 11.74 -7.13 -7.76
C THR A 23 10.83 -6.37 -6.82
N GLN A 24 10.59 -5.09 -7.12
CA GLN A 24 9.57 -4.31 -6.44
C GLN A 24 8.30 -5.17 -6.43
N PRO A 25 7.70 -5.41 -5.25
CA PRO A 25 6.49 -6.23 -5.19
C PRO A 25 5.48 -5.66 -6.18
N ALA A 26 4.78 -6.54 -6.90
CA ALA A 26 3.72 -6.12 -7.80
C ALA A 26 2.78 -5.15 -7.06
N ALA A 27 2.30 -4.10 -7.72
CA ALA A 27 1.52 -3.05 -7.05
C ALA A 27 0.33 -3.62 -6.24
N ASN A 28 -0.23 -4.75 -6.67
CA ASN A 28 -1.32 -5.47 -6.01
C ASN A 28 -0.89 -6.54 -4.98
N ALA A 29 0.40 -6.66 -4.64
CA ALA A 29 0.90 -7.65 -3.68
C ALA A 29 0.15 -7.61 -2.34
N PRO A 30 -0.16 -6.43 -1.75
CA PRO A 30 -0.94 -6.39 -0.51
C PRO A 30 -2.31 -7.06 -0.61
N TYR A 31 -2.95 -6.98 -1.78
CA TYR A 31 -4.24 -7.61 -2.03
C TYR A 31 -4.11 -9.14 -2.15
N ILE A 32 -3.09 -9.63 -2.84
CA ILE A 32 -2.81 -11.07 -2.95
C ILE A 32 -2.47 -11.68 -1.58
N GLU A 33 -1.70 -10.97 -0.78
CA GLU A 33 -1.38 -11.35 0.60
C GLU A 33 -2.65 -11.40 1.45
N ALA A 34 -3.52 -10.38 1.37
CA ALA A 34 -4.81 -10.39 2.07
C ALA A 34 -5.70 -11.58 1.65
N LEU A 35 -5.73 -11.94 0.37
CA LEU A 35 -6.47 -13.12 -0.11
C LEU A 35 -5.93 -14.46 0.46
N GLN A 36 -4.66 -14.52 0.80
CA GLN A 36 -4.07 -15.68 1.47
C GLN A 36 -4.37 -15.65 2.97
N GLU A 37 -4.27 -14.48 3.60
CA GLU A 37 -4.56 -14.25 5.02
C GLU A 37 -5.99 -14.66 5.38
N ILE A 38 -6.99 -14.21 4.60
CA ILE A 38 -8.40 -14.51 4.89
C ILE A 38 -8.75 -16.00 4.83
N LYS A 39 -7.93 -16.84 4.19
CA LYS A 39 -8.14 -18.31 4.17
C LYS A 39 -7.90 -18.94 5.55
N ALA A 40 -7.14 -18.27 6.40
CA ALA A 40 -6.85 -18.68 7.76
C ALA A 40 -7.74 -17.97 8.81
N LEU A 41 -8.51 -16.96 8.40
CA LEU A 41 -9.40 -16.20 9.29
C LEU A 41 -10.78 -16.83 9.38
N SER A 42 -11.45 -16.60 10.50
CA SER A 42 -12.85 -16.97 10.68
C SER A 42 -13.75 -16.01 9.87
N PRO A 43 -14.91 -16.47 9.34
CA PRO A 43 -15.79 -15.64 8.49
C PRO A 43 -16.33 -14.35 9.13
N ASP A 44 -16.27 -14.24 10.46
CA ASP A 44 -16.66 -13.07 11.26
C ASP A 44 -15.53 -12.04 11.43
N GLN A 45 -14.33 -12.33 10.94
CA GLN A 45 -13.16 -11.45 11.04
C GLN A 45 -12.85 -10.68 9.74
N TYR A 46 -13.53 -11.03 8.65
CA TYR A 46 -13.34 -10.37 7.36
C TYR A 46 -14.65 -10.23 6.58
N LEU A 47 -14.72 -9.21 5.73
CA LEU A 47 -15.83 -8.99 4.83
C LEU A 47 -15.31 -8.66 3.43
N LYS A 48 -15.88 -9.30 2.40
CA LYS A 48 -15.68 -8.87 1.02
C LYS A 48 -16.65 -7.73 0.72
N LEU A 49 -16.11 -6.56 0.43
CA LEU A 49 -16.90 -5.37 0.11
C LEU A 49 -17.37 -5.40 -1.36
N PRO A 50 -18.42 -4.64 -1.73
CA PRO A 50 -18.97 -4.64 -3.10
C PRO A 50 -17.97 -4.22 -4.20
N ASN A 51 -16.94 -3.45 -3.84
CA ASN A 51 -15.87 -3.00 -4.74
C ASN A 51 -14.69 -3.99 -4.80
N GLU A 52 -14.92 -5.27 -4.49
CA GLU A 52 -13.92 -6.34 -4.40
C GLU A 52 -12.82 -6.12 -3.34
N SER A 53 -12.94 -5.07 -2.53
CA SER A 53 -11.98 -4.83 -1.45
C SER A 53 -12.20 -5.81 -0.30
N ILE A 54 -11.12 -6.12 0.41
CA ILE A 54 -11.15 -6.99 1.58
C ILE A 54 -11.10 -6.12 2.82
N TYR A 55 -12.13 -6.23 3.65
CA TYR A 55 -12.12 -5.69 5.00
C TYR A 55 -11.67 -6.78 5.98
N ILE A 56 -10.78 -6.43 6.91
CA ILE A 56 -10.37 -7.27 8.04
C ILE A 56 -10.52 -6.43 9.30
N GLY A 57 -11.34 -6.89 10.25
CA GLY A 57 -11.61 -6.14 11.48
C GLY A 57 -12.96 -6.47 12.11
N GLU A 58 -13.47 -5.52 12.89
CA GLU A 58 -14.75 -5.61 13.60
C GLU A 58 -15.95 -5.62 12.64
N ILE A 59 -16.71 -6.71 12.64
CA ILE A 59 -17.98 -6.80 11.92
C ILE A 59 -19.12 -6.61 12.92
N ILE A 60 -19.76 -5.44 12.87
CA ILE A 60 -20.86 -5.08 13.76
C ILE A 60 -22.16 -5.09 12.94
N GLU A 61 -23.13 -5.90 13.36
CA GLU A 61 -24.43 -6.06 12.66
C GLU A 61 -24.29 -6.49 11.18
N GLY A 62 -23.28 -7.32 10.89
CA GLY A 62 -23.02 -7.80 9.53
C GLY A 62 -22.39 -6.73 8.61
N GLN A 63 -21.95 -5.61 9.17
CA GLN A 63 -21.32 -4.52 8.43
C GLN A 63 -19.89 -4.28 8.94
N ALA A 64 -19.01 -3.90 8.03
CA ALA A 64 -17.68 -3.39 8.37
C ALA A 64 -17.82 -2.05 9.09
N ASN A 65 -17.70 -2.07 10.41
CA ASN A 65 -17.97 -0.95 11.33
C ASN A 65 -17.02 -1.06 12.53
N GLY A 66 -16.34 0.01 12.88
CA GLY A 66 -15.35 0.01 13.96
C GLY A 66 -13.93 0.20 13.42
N PHE A 67 -12.93 -0.37 14.07
CA PHE A 67 -11.55 -0.31 13.60
C PHE A 67 -11.21 -1.51 12.72
N GLY A 68 -10.46 -1.26 11.65
CA GLY A 68 -9.94 -2.35 10.83
C GLY A 68 -9.11 -1.88 9.65
N LYS A 69 -8.88 -2.81 8.73
CA LYS A 69 -8.06 -2.64 7.54
C LYS A 69 -8.91 -2.91 6.30
N ILE A 70 -8.85 -2.02 5.32
CA ILE A 70 -9.42 -2.24 3.98
C ILE A 70 -8.25 -2.35 3.01
N ILE A 71 -8.22 -3.43 2.22
CA ILE A 71 -7.25 -3.65 1.16
C ILE A 71 -8.00 -3.67 -0.16
N THR A 72 -7.67 -2.73 -1.04
CA THR A 72 -8.27 -2.61 -2.37
C THR A 72 -7.54 -3.48 -3.39
N PRO A 73 -8.17 -3.87 -4.51
CA PRO A 73 -7.54 -4.73 -5.52
C PRO A 73 -6.27 -4.16 -6.17
N ASP A 74 -6.11 -2.82 -6.18
CA ASP A 74 -4.90 -2.14 -6.65
C ASP A 74 -3.73 -2.24 -5.66
N GLY A 75 -3.95 -2.80 -4.46
CA GLY A 75 -2.97 -2.91 -3.38
C GLY A 75 -2.94 -1.73 -2.42
N SER A 76 -3.78 -0.71 -2.60
CA SER A 76 -3.91 0.36 -1.60
C SER A 76 -4.49 -0.20 -0.29
N ILE A 77 -4.03 0.36 0.82
CA ILE A 77 -4.39 -0.09 2.17
C ILE A 77 -4.92 1.10 2.94
N TYR A 78 -6.09 0.95 3.55
CA TYR A 78 -6.54 1.82 4.62
C TYR A 78 -6.52 1.07 5.95
N GLN A 79 -6.09 1.73 7.01
CA GLN A 79 -6.21 1.22 8.38
C GLN A 79 -6.69 2.33 9.31
N GLY A 80 -7.79 2.09 10.02
CA GLY A 80 -8.37 3.09 10.91
C GLY A 80 -9.85 2.86 11.17
N ALA A 81 -10.55 3.94 11.49
CA ALA A 81 -11.97 3.92 11.75
C ALA A 81 -12.77 3.74 10.44
N ILE A 82 -13.77 2.86 10.48
CA ILE A 82 -14.56 2.43 9.34
C ILE A 82 -16.03 2.48 9.73
N LYS A 83 -16.85 3.00 8.82
CA LYS A 83 -18.30 3.06 8.97
C LYS A 83 -18.96 2.71 7.65
N ASN A 84 -19.91 1.79 7.68
CA ASN A 84 -20.65 1.30 6.52
C ASN A 84 -19.70 0.82 5.40
N GLY A 85 -18.62 0.12 5.76
CA GLY A 85 -17.61 -0.37 4.82
C GLY A 85 -16.73 0.69 4.17
N GLN A 86 -16.71 1.92 4.69
CA GLN A 86 -15.88 3.00 4.17
C GLN A 86 -15.01 3.62 5.27
N PRO A 87 -13.79 4.10 4.92
CA PRO A 87 -12.99 4.95 5.80
C PRO A 87 -13.82 6.12 6.36
N ASN A 88 -13.90 6.24 7.68
CA ASN A 88 -14.67 7.29 8.35
C ASN A 88 -14.11 7.56 9.75
N GLY A 89 -13.60 8.75 9.99
CA GLY A 89 -12.81 9.10 11.18
C GLY A 89 -11.32 9.14 10.88
N PHE A 90 -10.48 8.91 11.89
CA PHE A 90 -9.03 8.95 11.70
C PHE A 90 -8.49 7.61 11.18
N GLY A 91 -7.55 7.69 10.25
CA GLY A 91 -6.81 6.52 9.77
C GLY A 91 -5.63 6.85 8.89
N LYS A 92 -4.99 5.79 8.43
CA LYS A 92 -3.82 5.80 7.54
C LYS A 92 -4.17 5.13 6.23
N SER A 93 -4.04 5.84 5.12
CA SER A 93 -4.12 5.31 3.76
C SER A 93 -2.72 5.23 3.16
N THR A 94 -2.28 4.03 2.82
CA THR A 94 -1.11 3.78 1.96
C THR A 94 -1.61 3.51 0.56
N MET A 95 -1.27 4.39 -0.39
CA MET A 95 -1.63 4.22 -1.79
C MET A 95 -0.69 3.22 -2.48
N SER A 96 -1.19 2.55 -3.52
CA SER A 96 -0.41 1.64 -4.36
C SER A 96 0.79 2.31 -5.05
N SER A 97 0.73 3.63 -5.26
CA SER A 97 1.82 4.48 -5.75
C SER A 97 2.86 4.89 -4.70
N GLY A 98 2.65 4.54 -3.43
CA GLY A 98 3.59 4.75 -2.34
C GLY A 98 3.30 5.98 -1.46
N GLU A 99 2.37 6.85 -1.84
CA GLU A 99 1.96 7.97 -0.99
C GLU A 99 1.23 7.47 0.26
N ILE A 100 1.42 8.19 1.35
CA ILE A 100 0.83 7.87 2.64
C ILE A 100 0.05 9.08 3.16
N TYR A 101 -1.24 8.90 3.39
CA TYR A 101 -2.08 9.88 4.05
C TYR A 101 -2.43 9.41 5.47
N GLU A 102 -2.19 10.24 6.48
CA GLU A 102 -2.58 10.02 7.87
C GLU A 102 -3.45 11.19 8.33
N GLY A 103 -4.73 10.95 8.58
CA GLY A 103 -5.65 12.05 8.88
C GLY A 103 -7.11 11.63 8.94
N GLU A 104 -7.97 12.63 8.79
CA GLU A 104 -9.43 12.48 8.81
C GLU A 104 -9.98 12.03 7.45
N HIS A 105 -10.80 10.99 7.50
CA HIS A 105 -11.57 10.47 6.39
C HIS A 105 -13.06 10.68 6.64
N ARG A 106 -13.80 11.03 5.60
CA ARG A 106 -15.26 11.09 5.62
C ARG A 106 -15.79 10.37 4.40
N ASN A 107 -16.53 9.27 4.59
CA ASN A 107 -17.10 8.49 3.48
C ASN A 107 -16.05 8.11 2.42
N GLY A 108 -14.90 7.61 2.87
CA GLY A 108 -13.82 7.14 1.99
C GLY A 108 -12.91 8.22 1.40
N ILE A 109 -13.18 9.51 1.60
CA ILE A 109 -12.33 10.59 1.08
C ILE A 109 -11.58 11.31 2.21
N PHE A 110 -10.41 11.88 1.88
CA PHE A 110 -9.65 12.74 2.79
C PHE A 110 -10.42 14.05 2.96
N ASP A 111 -10.89 14.32 4.18
CA ASP A 111 -11.72 15.46 4.52
C ASP A 111 -11.51 15.81 6.00
N GLY A 112 -10.85 16.93 6.26
CA GLY A 112 -10.39 17.34 7.58
C GLY A 112 -8.86 17.46 7.65
N ARG A 113 -8.30 17.35 8.85
CA ARG A 113 -6.86 17.52 9.07
C ARG A 113 -6.10 16.24 8.73
N GLY A 114 -4.91 16.40 8.15
CA GLY A 114 -4.05 15.26 7.88
C GLY A 114 -2.64 15.63 7.46
N ARG A 115 -1.85 14.58 7.27
CA ARG A 115 -0.49 14.59 6.76
C ARG A 115 -0.45 13.70 5.52
N LEU A 116 -0.05 14.25 4.38
CA LEU A 116 0.21 13.51 3.15
C LEU A 116 1.72 13.46 2.90
N THR A 117 2.30 12.27 2.89
CA THR A 117 3.67 12.02 2.50
C THR A 117 3.67 11.53 1.05
N LEU A 118 4.35 12.24 0.18
CA LEU A 118 4.48 11.94 -1.24
C LEU A 118 5.65 10.96 -1.48
N SER A 119 5.64 10.29 -2.63
CA SER A 119 6.66 9.28 -2.99
C SER A 119 8.07 9.87 -3.14
N ASP A 120 8.20 11.18 -3.34
CA ASP A 120 9.48 11.91 -3.36
C ASP A 120 10.02 12.24 -1.95
N GLY A 121 9.26 11.92 -0.89
CA GLY A 121 9.57 12.23 0.51
C GLY A 121 9.04 13.57 0.99
N SER A 122 8.47 14.40 0.09
CA SER A 122 7.80 15.65 0.47
C SER A 122 6.60 15.35 1.37
N THR A 123 6.35 16.20 2.35
CA THR A 123 5.23 16.06 3.28
C THR A 123 4.37 17.31 3.28
N PHE A 124 3.08 17.16 3.01
CA PHE A 124 2.09 18.21 3.24
C PHE A 124 1.37 17.97 4.58
N ILE A 125 1.33 18.99 5.44
CA ILE A 125 0.59 18.99 6.70
C ILE A 125 -0.46 20.08 6.64
N GLY A 126 -1.74 19.70 6.79
CA GLY A 126 -2.80 20.68 6.66
C GLY A 126 -4.19 20.10 6.70
N THR A 127 -5.10 20.79 6.01
CA THR A 127 -6.49 20.44 5.84
C THR A 127 -6.73 19.97 4.41
N PHE A 128 -7.68 19.05 4.29
CA PHE A 128 -8.09 18.43 3.04
C PHE A 128 -9.59 18.60 2.91
N LYS A 129 -10.05 18.83 1.69
CA LYS A 129 -11.47 18.92 1.36
C LYS A 129 -11.69 18.21 0.02
N ASN A 130 -12.58 17.22 0.01
CA ASN A 130 -12.86 16.42 -1.19
C ASN A 130 -11.59 15.84 -1.82
N HIS A 131 -10.72 15.24 -0.99
CA HIS A 131 -9.45 14.63 -1.40
C HIS A 131 -8.38 15.61 -1.91
N LYS A 132 -8.62 16.92 -1.84
CA LYS A 132 -7.67 17.95 -2.27
C LYS A 132 -7.09 18.70 -1.08
N VAL A 133 -5.81 19.07 -1.18
CA VAL A 133 -5.18 19.97 -0.20
C VAL A 133 -5.90 21.32 -0.18
N ASP A 134 -6.36 21.74 1.00
CA ASP A 134 -7.03 23.03 1.24
C ASP A 134 -6.02 24.05 1.75
N ARG A 135 -5.70 24.01 3.05
CA ARG A 135 -4.75 24.93 3.72
C ARG A 135 -3.72 24.15 4.52
N GLY A 136 -2.45 24.55 4.45
CA GLY A 136 -1.37 23.83 5.13
C GLY A 136 0.03 24.27 4.72
N GLU A 137 1.00 23.41 5.01
CA GLU A 137 2.41 23.60 4.71
C GLU A 137 2.98 22.35 4.02
N MET A 138 3.63 22.55 2.87
CA MET A 138 4.47 21.56 2.22
C MET A 138 5.88 21.67 2.79
N ILE A 139 6.48 20.54 3.15
CA ILE A 139 7.85 20.40 3.62
C ILE A 139 8.57 19.48 2.63
N PHE A 140 9.55 20.00 1.92
CA PHE A 140 10.35 19.26 0.95
C PHE A 140 11.47 18.47 1.64
N PRO A 141 12.05 17.44 0.99
CA PRO A 141 13.14 16.64 1.57
C PRO A 141 14.37 17.44 1.96
N ASP A 142 14.63 18.57 1.29
CA ASP A 142 15.71 19.51 1.61
C ASP A 142 15.39 20.46 2.78
N GLY A 143 14.21 20.32 3.39
CA GLY A 143 13.72 21.12 4.50
C GLY A 143 13.06 22.44 4.09
N GLN A 144 13.02 22.78 2.79
CA GLN A 144 12.29 23.95 2.30
C GLN A 144 10.80 23.81 2.62
N ARG A 145 10.14 24.94 2.83
CA ARG A 145 8.72 24.98 3.20
C ARG A 145 7.93 25.91 2.30
N ALA A 146 6.74 25.48 1.91
CA ALA A 146 5.80 26.30 1.16
C ALA A 146 4.41 26.24 1.80
N SER A 147 3.88 27.38 2.21
CA SER A 147 2.54 27.45 2.80
C SER A 147 1.46 27.65 1.74
N LYS A 148 0.34 26.94 1.89
CA LYS A 148 -0.91 27.16 1.18
C LYS A 148 -1.93 27.75 2.17
N ARG A 149 -2.38 28.97 1.91
CA ARG A 149 -3.30 29.73 2.76
C ARG A 149 -4.72 29.73 2.20
#